data_AF-A0A848XLT6-F1
#
_entry.id   AF-A0A848XLT6-F1
#
_cell.length_a   1.000
_cell.length_b   1.000
_cell.length_c   1.000
_cell.angle_alpha   90.00
_cell.angle_beta   90.00
_cell.angle_gamma   90.00
#
_symmetry.space_group_name_H-M   'P 1'
#
loop_
_entity.id
_entity.type
_entity.pdbx_description
1 polymer ?
#
loop_
_entity_poly.entity_id
_entity_poly.type
_entity_poly.pdbx_seq_one_letter_code
_entity_poly.pdbx_strand_id
1 'polypeptide(L)'
;MTPAFRNPSAGPPRTEGATRRLGPCIRPAQWAALGLSSAVGLVVGCGSPDAPALGNQSLAAAPPEQPYVPPPGPAWATAAPEDVGMSSALLTEAVDYAESHETAMPVDLRQYLTDRFAGLEHQELVGPIRPRGRPNGLLLRHGYIVAEWGDTERVDMTFSVTKSYLATVAGVAWARGLLGDLDDPVGNRVRDGGYDSLQNAPITWRQTFQQTSEWEGTLFGKPDQADRREGVDRTLEAPGTFW
;
A
#
# COMPACT_ATOMS: atom_id res chain seq x y z
N MET A 1 -44.00 64.79 -28.85
CA MET A 1 -44.78 65.36 -27.74
C MET A 1 -44.10 65.00 -26.42
N THR A 2 -43.54 65.98 -25.71
CA THR A 2 -43.36 65.97 -24.24
C THR A 2 -44.74 66.21 -23.57
N PRO A 3 -44.94 66.08 -22.23
CA PRO A 3 -43.94 66.08 -21.14
C PRO A 3 -44.11 65.04 -19.98
N ALA A 4 -43.08 64.97 -19.12
CA ALA A 4 -43.03 64.92 -17.62
C ALA A 4 -44.15 64.21 -16.79
N PHE A 5 -43.94 63.65 -15.59
CA PHE A 5 -42.94 63.74 -14.50
C PHE A 5 -42.72 62.33 -13.87
N ARG A 6 -42.03 62.03 -12.74
CA ARG A 6 -41.33 62.77 -11.65
C ARG A 6 -40.26 61.86 -10.98
N ASN A 7 -39.39 62.43 -10.14
CA ASN A 7 -38.58 61.76 -9.10
C ASN A 7 -38.58 62.72 -7.87
N PRO A 8 -38.61 62.29 -6.59
CA PRO A 8 -37.33 62.08 -5.85
C PRO A 8 -37.35 61.13 -4.62
N SER A 9 -36.16 60.65 -4.22
CA SER A 9 -35.57 60.55 -2.85
C SER A 9 -34.65 59.32 -2.78
N ALA A 10 -33.33 59.39 -2.58
CA ALA A 10 -32.47 60.18 -1.67
C ALA A 10 -32.41 59.60 -0.24
N GLY A 11 -31.51 58.63 -0.04
CA GLY A 11 -31.04 58.15 1.27
C GLY A 11 -29.52 58.38 1.40
N PRO A 12 -29.03 59.05 2.45
CA PRO A 12 -27.60 59.29 2.70
C PRO A 12 -27.07 58.39 3.86
N PRO A 13 -25.83 58.56 4.37
CA PRO A 13 -24.60 58.20 3.69
C PRO A 13 -23.77 57.18 4.51
N ARG A 14 -22.64 56.72 3.96
CA ARG A 14 -21.67 55.85 4.65
C ARG A 14 -20.96 56.59 5.79
N THR A 15 -20.67 55.88 6.88
CA THR A 15 -19.71 56.29 7.92
C THR A 15 -18.54 55.33 8.00
N GLU A 16 -17.34 55.87 8.14
CA GLU A 16 -16.13 55.11 8.44
C GLU A 16 -16.04 54.81 9.94
N GLY A 17 -15.44 53.67 10.30
CA GLY A 17 -15.22 53.29 11.69
C GLY A 17 -14.20 52.16 11.79
N ALA A 18 -12.93 52.52 12.01
CA ALA A 18 -11.87 51.53 12.19
C ALA A 18 -11.89 50.91 13.59
N THR A 19 -11.72 49.59 13.71
CA THR A 19 -10.84 49.01 14.75
C THR A 19 -10.54 47.51 14.58
N ARG A 20 -9.31 47.17 14.99
CA ARG A 20 -8.79 45.88 15.50
C ARG A 20 -8.63 44.68 14.54
N ARG A 21 -7.36 44.28 14.47
CA ARG A 21 -6.81 43.05 13.90
C ARG A 21 -7.36 41.81 14.61
N LEU A 22 -7.64 40.75 13.85
CA LEU A 22 -7.39 39.36 14.24
C LEU A 22 -6.70 38.66 13.06
N GLY A 23 -5.75 37.77 13.37
CA GLY A 23 -4.95 37.05 12.38
C GLY A 23 -5.70 35.87 11.73
N PRO A 24 -5.05 35.11 10.84
CA PRO A 24 -5.71 34.10 10.03
C PRO A 24 -6.16 32.90 10.88
N CYS A 25 -7.44 32.54 10.77
CA CYS A 25 -7.95 31.26 11.26
C CYS A 25 -7.50 30.13 10.32
N ILE A 26 -6.29 29.61 10.59
CA ILE A 26 -5.82 28.35 10.03
C ILE A 26 -6.77 27.24 10.51
N ARG A 27 -7.47 26.57 9.58
CA ARG A 27 -8.16 25.32 9.88
C ARG A 27 -7.12 24.20 9.96
N PRO A 28 -7.12 23.36 11.01
CA PRO A 28 -6.27 22.17 11.03
C PRO A 28 -6.85 21.11 10.07
N ALA A 29 -6.28 21.03 8.87
CA ALA A 29 -6.41 19.82 8.07
C ALA A 29 -5.60 18.72 8.76
N GLN A 30 -6.26 17.62 9.15
CA GLN A 30 -5.60 16.49 9.80
C GLN A 30 -4.78 15.74 8.74
N TRP A 31 -3.47 15.62 9.00
CA TRP A 31 -2.55 14.87 8.17
C TRP A 31 -2.58 13.39 8.56
N ALA A 32 -2.58 12.50 7.57
CA ALA A 32 -2.32 11.08 7.73
C ALA A 32 -1.32 10.61 6.65
N ALA A 33 -0.10 11.14 6.70
CA ALA A 33 1.01 10.65 5.92
C ALA A 33 1.70 9.50 6.67
N LEU A 34 1.51 8.27 6.19
CA LEU A 34 2.19 7.08 6.72
C LEU A 34 3.61 6.96 6.14
N GLY A 35 4.52 7.78 6.64
CA GLY A 35 5.95 7.65 6.39
C GLY A 35 6.61 6.68 7.38
N LEU A 36 7.05 5.51 6.89
CA LEU A 36 7.83 4.55 7.67
C LEU A 36 9.29 5.02 7.80
N SER A 37 9.63 5.64 8.94
CA SER A 37 11.01 5.92 9.33
C SER A 37 11.48 4.94 10.41
N SER A 38 12.26 3.94 10.01
CA SER A 38 12.90 2.99 10.93
C SER A 38 14.15 3.60 11.56
N ALA A 39 14.06 4.05 12.81
CA ALA A 39 15.22 4.47 13.60
C ALA A 39 15.81 3.26 14.35
N VAL A 40 16.98 2.77 13.93
CA VAL A 40 17.72 1.73 14.66
C VAL A 40 18.55 2.39 15.78
N GLY A 41 18.13 2.20 17.03
CA GLY A 41 18.88 2.64 18.20
C GLY A 41 19.91 1.59 18.65
N LEU A 42 21.20 1.85 18.40
CA LEU A 42 22.28 1.01 18.91
C LEU A 42 22.66 1.45 20.33
N VAL A 43 22.34 0.63 21.34
CA VAL A 43 22.80 0.86 22.73
C VAL A 43 24.14 0.15 22.92
N VAL A 44 25.23 0.93 22.96
CA VAL A 44 26.57 0.44 23.34
C VAL A 44 26.72 0.55 24.86
N GLY A 45 26.64 -0.59 25.55
CA GLY A 45 26.94 -0.67 26.98
C GLY A 45 28.44 -0.79 27.22
N CYS A 46 29.04 0.18 27.92
CA CYS A 46 30.43 0.08 28.37
C CYS A 46 30.52 -0.87 29.59
N GLY A 47 31.19 -2.02 29.43
CA GLY A 47 31.48 -2.94 30.54
C GLY A 47 32.71 -2.49 31.34
N SER A 48 32.62 -2.61 32.67
CA SER A 48 33.74 -2.35 33.61
C SER A 48 34.80 -3.48 33.56
N PRO A 49 36.09 -3.20 33.85
CA PRO A 49 37.20 -4.10 33.52
C PRO A 49 37.55 -5.14 34.61
N ASP A 50 36.63 -5.55 35.48
CA ASP A 50 36.89 -6.45 36.61
C ASP A 50 36.03 -7.73 36.59
N ALA A 51 36.29 -8.61 35.61
CA ALA A 51 35.77 -9.97 35.58
C ALA A 51 36.93 -10.99 35.50
N PRO A 52 36.94 -12.05 36.32
CA PRO A 52 38.03 -13.02 36.33
C PRO A 52 38.03 -13.84 35.03
N ALA A 53 39.23 -14.17 34.54
CA ALA A 53 39.41 -14.95 33.31
C ALA A 53 38.86 -16.38 33.47
N LEU A 54 37.64 -16.61 33.00
CA LEU A 54 37.11 -17.94 32.76
C LEU A 54 37.83 -18.53 31.54
N GLY A 55 38.41 -19.72 31.71
CA GLY A 55 39.27 -20.33 30.70
C GLY A 55 38.56 -20.60 29.38
N ASN A 56 39.30 -20.47 28.27
CA ASN A 56 38.84 -20.75 26.91
C ASN A 56 38.43 -22.22 26.73
N GLN A 57 37.21 -22.56 27.14
CA GLN A 57 36.50 -23.70 26.56
C GLN A 57 36.04 -23.26 25.18
N SER A 58 36.69 -23.82 24.15
CA SER A 58 36.24 -23.68 22.77
C SER A 58 34.90 -24.41 22.64
N LEU A 59 33.81 -23.68 22.90
CA LEU A 59 32.47 -24.07 22.51
C LEU A 59 32.48 -24.15 20.98
N ALA A 60 32.67 -25.37 20.45
CA ALA A 60 32.42 -25.64 19.06
C ALA A 60 30.98 -25.20 18.78
N ALA A 61 30.82 -24.17 17.95
CA ALA A 61 29.50 -23.69 17.58
C ALA A 61 28.71 -24.87 17.01
N ALA A 62 27.53 -25.13 17.59
CA ALA A 62 26.61 -26.09 16.99
C ALA A 62 26.40 -25.68 15.52
N PRO A 63 26.35 -26.65 14.57
CA PRO A 63 26.01 -26.31 13.20
C PRO A 63 24.68 -25.55 13.22
N PRO A 64 24.54 -24.44 12.47
CA PRO A 64 23.30 -23.69 12.46
C PRO A 64 22.17 -24.64 12.08
N GLU A 65 21.14 -24.74 12.92
CA GLU A 65 19.94 -25.48 12.58
C GLU A 65 19.42 -24.94 11.25
N GLN A 66 19.24 -25.85 10.28
CA GLN A 66 18.70 -25.48 8.99
C GLN A 66 17.31 -24.89 9.24
N PRO A 67 17.03 -23.65 8.79
CA PRO A 67 15.74 -23.03 9.05
C PRO A 67 14.63 -23.90 8.46
N TYR A 68 13.57 -24.14 9.23
CA TYR A 68 12.45 -24.92 8.75
C TYR A 68 11.81 -24.21 7.55
N VAL A 69 11.70 -24.96 6.44
CA VAL A 69 10.99 -24.54 5.24
C VAL A 69 9.82 -25.52 5.06
N PRO A 70 8.57 -25.03 4.97
CA PRO A 70 7.43 -25.91 4.81
C PRO A 70 7.49 -26.68 3.49
N PRO A 71 7.03 -27.94 3.46
CA PRO A 71 6.87 -28.68 2.21
C PRO A 71 5.78 -28.02 1.33
N PRO A 72 5.78 -28.24 0.00
CA PRO A 72 4.69 -27.79 -0.85
C PRO A 72 3.34 -28.39 -0.42
N GLY A 73 2.31 -27.55 -0.31
CA GLY A 73 0.96 -27.95 0.09
C GLY A 73 0.62 -27.56 1.54
N PRO A 74 -0.45 -28.15 2.12
CA PRO A 74 -1.00 -27.73 3.43
C PRO A 74 -0.25 -28.33 4.64
N ALA A 75 0.80 -29.12 4.44
CA ALA A 75 1.51 -29.82 5.51
C ALA A 75 2.52 -28.90 6.25
N TRP A 76 2.04 -27.73 6.67
CA TRP A 76 2.83 -26.71 7.37
C TRP A 76 2.86 -27.03 8.88
N ALA A 77 4.06 -27.19 9.44
CA ALA A 77 4.23 -27.48 10.87
C ALA A 77 3.86 -26.28 11.76
N THR A 78 3.16 -26.56 12.85
CA THR A 78 2.93 -25.63 13.96
C THR A 78 4.02 -25.76 15.02
N ALA A 79 4.20 -24.72 15.84
CA ALA A 79 5.07 -24.73 17.01
C ALA A 79 4.42 -23.97 18.17
N ALA A 80 4.75 -24.31 19.43
CA ALA A 80 4.31 -23.48 20.55
C ALA A 80 5.04 -22.11 20.50
N PRO A 81 4.42 -21.02 20.98
CA PRO A 81 5.06 -19.71 20.99
C PRO A 81 6.40 -19.72 21.74
N GLU A 82 6.48 -20.45 22.84
CA GLU A 82 7.68 -20.60 23.67
C GLU A 82 8.82 -21.26 22.91
N ASP A 83 8.54 -22.29 22.10
CA ASP A 83 9.53 -23.06 21.34
C ASP A 83 10.25 -22.19 20.28
N VAL A 84 9.62 -21.09 19.84
CA VAL A 84 10.19 -20.13 18.87
C VAL A 84 10.61 -18.80 19.51
N GLY A 85 10.67 -18.73 20.84
CA GLY A 85 11.09 -17.53 21.59
C GLY A 85 10.06 -16.39 21.56
N MET A 86 8.77 -16.72 21.53
CA MET A 86 7.65 -15.77 21.66
C MET A 86 6.89 -15.98 22.98
N SER A 87 6.21 -14.93 23.44
CA SER A 87 5.33 -15.02 24.62
C SER A 87 3.92 -15.41 24.16
N SER A 88 3.39 -16.54 24.65
CA SER A 88 1.99 -16.92 24.44
C SER A 88 1.00 -15.84 24.89
N ALA A 89 1.22 -15.21 26.05
CA ALA A 89 0.34 -14.15 26.56
C ALA A 89 0.23 -12.94 25.60
N LEU A 90 1.37 -12.45 25.07
CA LEU A 90 1.37 -11.35 24.10
C LEU A 90 0.81 -11.78 22.73
N LEU A 91 0.96 -13.05 22.37
CA LEU A 91 0.40 -13.61 21.15
C LEU A 91 -1.14 -13.69 21.22
N THR A 92 -1.68 -14.15 22.35
CA THR A 92 -3.13 -14.13 22.64
C THR A 92 -3.65 -12.70 22.62
N GLU A 93 -3.00 -11.74 23.29
CA GLU A 93 -3.41 -10.33 23.25
C GLU A 93 -3.46 -9.77 21.80
N ALA A 94 -2.49 -10.12 20.96
CA ALA A 94 -2.45 -9.70 19.56
C ALA A 94 -3.56 -10.33 18.71
N VAL A 95 -3.91 -11.60 18.95
CA VAL A 95 -5.02 -12.29 18.27
C VAL A 95 -6.37 -11.72 18.73
N ASP A 96 -6.59 -11.59 20.04
CA ASP A 96 -7.80 -10.99 20.62
C ASP A 96 -8.00 -9.55 20.10
N TYR A 97 -6.92 -8.78 19.95
CA TYR A 97 -6.96 -7.46 19.34
C TYR A 97 -7.41 -7.53 17.87
N ALA A 98 -6.82 -8.42 17.06
CA ALA A 98 -7.17 -8.56 15.65
C ALA A 98 -8.62 -9.02 15.43
N GLU A 99 -9.13 -9.94 16.25
CA GLU A 99 -10.52 -10.41 16.17
C GLU A 99 -11.54 -9.35 16.62
N SER A 100 -11.18 -8.52 17.60
CA SER A 100 -12.05 -7.45 18.10
C SER A 100 -12.03 -6.17 17.24
N HIS A 101 -10.99 -5.94 16.44
CA HIS A 101 -10.81 -4.74 15.60
C HIS A 101 -11.13 -4.99 14.12
N GLU A 102 -12.22 -5.72 13.88
CA GLU A 102 -12.70 -6.05 12.54
C GLU A 102 -13.05 -4.81 11.68
N THR A 103 -12.79 -4.91 10.37
CA THR A 103 -13.06 -3.83 9.42
C THR A 103 -14.56 -3.51 9.28
N ALA A 104 -14.88 -2.21 9.31
CA ALA A 104 -16.21 -1.69 9.00
C ALA A 104 -16.60 -1.82 7.51
N MET A 105 -15.71 -2.33 6.65
CA MET A 105 -16.03 -2.64 5.25
C MET A 105 -17.22 -3.62 5.17
N PRO A 106 -18.27 -3.36 4.37
CA PRO A 106 -19.38 -4.28 4.20
C PRO A 106 -18.96 -5.68 3.77
N VAL A 107 -19.77 -6.69 4.14
CA VAL A 107 -19.54 -8.08 3.71
C VAL A 107 -19.74 -8.23 2.20
N ASP A 108 -20.73 -7.53 1.63
CA ASP A 108 -20.90 -7.45 0.18
C ASP A 108 -19.89 -6.48 -0.45
N LEU A 109 -18.80 -7.05 -0.97
CA LEU A 109 -17.77 -6.29 -1.67
C LEU A 109 -18.24 -5.68 -3.00
N ARG A 110 -19.29 -6.22 -3.65
CA ARG A 110 -19.81 -5.65 -4.90
C ARG A 110 -20.60 -4.38 -4.61
N GLN A 111 -21.43 -4.40 -3.58
CA GLN A 111 -22.11 -3.18 -3.11
C GLN A 111 -21.07 -2.14 -2.66
N TYR A 112 -20.10 -2.54 -1.82
CA TYR A 112 -19.03 -1.65 -1.36
C TYR A 112 -18.25 -0.99 -2.51
N LEU A 113 -17.85 -1.75 -3.53
CA LEU A 113 -17.11 -1.19 -4.66
C LEU A 113 -17.99 -0.29 -5.55
N THR A 114 -19.25 -0.66 -5.78
CA THR A 114 -20.23 0.19 -6.48
C THR A 114 -20.39 1.55 -5.78
N ASP A 115 -20.58 1.54 -4.45
CA ASP A 115 -20.76 2.77 -3.66
C ASP A 115 -19.47 3.61 -3.60
N ARG A 116 -18.32 2.96 -3.43
CA ARG A 116 -17.00 3.60 -3.34
C ARG A 116 -16.66 4.39 -4.61
N PHE A 117 -17.09 3.92 -5.77
CA PHE A 117 -16.79 4.53 -7.06
C PHE A 117 -18.02 5.16 -7.74
N ALA A 118 -19.11 5.37 -7.01
CA ALA A 118 -20.34 5.94 -7.54
C ALA A 118 -20.10 7.36 -8.12
N GLY A 119 -20.51 7.57 -9.36
CA GLY A 119 -20.38 8.85 -10.07
C GLY A 119 -18.99 9.11 -10.68
N LEU A 120 -18.05 8.17 -10.59
CA LEU A 120 -16.76 8.24 -11.28
C LEU A 120 -16.83 7.52 -12.64
N GLU A 121 -16.25 8.12 -13.66
CA GLU A 121 -16.19 7.55 -15.01
C GLU A 121 -15.26 6.33 -15.06
N HIS A 122 -15.58 5.37 -15.93
CA HIS A 122 -14.76 4.17 -16.18
C HIS A 122 -14.51 3.26 -14.96
N GLN A 123 -15.33 3.32 -13.91
CA GLN A 123 -15.23 2.48 -12.71
C GLN A 123 -16.18 1.27 -12.69
N GLU A 124 -16.71 0.86 -13.85
CA GLU A 124 -17.57 -0.32 -13.96
C GLU A 124 -16.84 -1.58 -13.48
N LEU A 125 -17.50 -2.41 -12.67
CA LEU A 125 -16.89 -3.59 -12.07
C LEU A 125 -16.67 -4.69 -13.11
N VAL A 126 -15.41 -5.12 -13.29
CA VAL A 126 -15.02 -6.18 -14.22
C VAL A 126 -14.63 -7.44 -13.46
N GLY A 127 -15.16 -8.59 -13.89
CA GLY A 127 -14.81 -9.91 -13.34
C GLY A 127 -15.58 -10.33 -12.08
N PRO A 128 -15.23 -11.49 -11.50
CA PRO A 128 -15.94 -12.06 -10.36
C PRO A 128 -15.60 -11.32 -9.06
N ILE A 129 -16.64 -10.86 -8.36
CA ILE A 129 -16.55 -10.32 -6.99
C ILE A 129 -17.37 -11.22 -6.07
N ARG A 130 -16.76 -11.66 -4.97
CA ARG A 130 -17.37 -12.45 -3.90
C ARG A 130 -17.51 -11.60 -2.63
N PRO A 131 -18.43 -11.92 -1.72
CA PRO A 131 -18.40 -11.37 -0.37
C PRO A 131 -17.07 -11.68 0.33
N ARG A 132 -16.61 -10.79 1.21
CA ARG A 132 -15.40 -11.02 2.04
C ARG A 132 -15.65 -12.07 3.12
N GLY A 133 -14.59 -12.67 3.62
CA GLY A 133 -14.61 -13.52 4.82
C GLY A 133 -14.88 -12.75 6.11
N ARG A 134 -14.98 -13.51 7.21
CA ARG A 134 -14.71 -13.00 8.56
C ARG A 134 -13.20 -12.73 8.71
N PRO A 135 -12.77 -11.88 9.66
CA PRO A 135 -11.35 -11.72 9.94
C PRO A 135 -10.74 -13.09 10.26
N ASN A 136 -9.58 -13.32 9.67
CA ASN A 136 -8.75 -14.50 9.83
C ASN A 136 -7.30 -14.07 9.68
N GLY A 137 -6.37 -14.89 10.14
CA GLY A 137 -4.96 -14.56 10.05
C GLY A 137 -4.05 -15.69 10.50
N LEU A 138 -2.78 -15.53 10.13
CA LEU A 138 -1.71 -16.48 10.36
C LEU A 138 -0.48 -15.73 10.84
N LEU A 139 0.08 -16.15 11.97
CA LEU A 139 1.35 -15.66 12.49
C LEU A 139 2.43 -16.74 12.29
N LEU A 140 3.48 -16.35 11.59
CA LEU A 140 4.60 -17.21 11.22
C LEU A 140 5.88 -16.78 11.94
N ARG A 141 6.62 -17.74 12.49
CA ARG A 141 7.92 -17.49 13.13
C ARG A 141 8.90 -18.63 12.84
N HIS A 142 10.08 -18.29 12.36
CA HIS A 142 11.12 -19.27 11.95
C HIS A 142 10.63 -20.37 10.99
N GLY A 143 9.63 -20.03 10.17
CA GLY A 143 8.99 -20.96 9.24
C GLY A 143 7.84 -21.78 9.83
N TYR A 144 7.53 -21.68 11.13
CA TYR A 144 6.41 -22.39 11.76
C TYR A 144 5.17 -21.50 11.89
N ILE A 145 3.99 -22.12 11.90
CA ILE A 145 2.73 -21.48 12.32
C ILE A 145 2.70 -21.45 13.85
N VAL A 146 2.48 -20.27 14.45
CA VAL A 146 2.46 -20.09 15.91
C VAL A 146 1.14 -19.55 16.46
N ALA A 147 0.35 -18.88 15.61
CA ALA A 147 -1.06 -18.64 15.85
C ALA A 147 -1.80 -18.62 14.51
N GLU A 148 -3.05 -19.07 14.55
CA GLU A 148 -3.98 -19.10 13.43
C GLU A 148 -5.38 -18.86 13.97
N TRP A 149 -6.17 -18.01 13.31
CA TRP A 149 -7.53 -17.68 13.72
C TRP A 149 -8.43 -17.43 12.51
N GLY A 150 -9.73 -17.64 12.70
CA GLY A 150 -10.73 -17.58 11.62
C GLY A 150 -10.59 -18.73 10.60
N ASP A 151 -11.02 -18.46 9.37
CA ASP A 151 -10.97 -19.40 8.23
C ASP A 151 -9.91 -18.92 7.22
N THR A 152 -8.68 -19.43 7.40
CA THR A 152 -7.48 -19.08 6.61
C THR A 152 -7.37 -19.82 5.28
N GLU A 153 -8.06 -20.95 5.11
CA GLU A 153 -8.15 -21.68 3.84
C GLU A 153 -9.11 -21.01 2.85
N ARG A 154 -9.92 -20.05 3.31
CA ARG A 154 -10.88 -19.31 2.50
C ARG A 154 -10.21 -18.49 1.40
N VAL A 155 -10.64 -18.71 0.16
CA VAL A 155 -10.27 -17.85 -0.98
C VAL A 155 -10.98 -16.48 -0.89
N ASP A 156 -10.27 -15.48 -0.39
CA ASP A 156 -10.71 -14.09 -0.24
C ASP A 156 -10.25 -13.14 -1.36
N MET A 157 -10.90 -11.98 -1.45
CA MET A 157 -10.49 -10.90 -2.37
C MET A 157 -9.32 -10.12 -1.76
N THR A 158 -8.11 -10.30 -2.26
CA THR A 158 -6.88 -9.72 -1.67
C THR A 158 -6.50 -8.34 -2.23
N PHE A 159 -7.26 -7.80 -3.18
CA PHE A 159 -7.07 -6.48 -3.80
C PHE A 159 -5.61 -6.24 -4.25
N SER A 160 -4.96 -5.17 -3.78
CA SER A 160 -3.60 -4.79 -4.20
C SER A 160 -2.48 -5.74 -3.76
N VAL A 161 -2.74 -6.74 -2.91
CA VAL A 161 -1.76 -7.83 -2.64
C VAL A 161 -1.41 -8.58 -3.94
N THR A 162 -2.34 -8.60 -4.91
CA THR A 162 -2.10 -9.09 -6.28
C THR A 162 -0.85 -8.48 -6.93
N LYS A 163 -0.54 -7.20 -6.66
CA LYS A 163 0.66 -6.53 -7.18
C LYS A 163 1.94 -7.18 -6.66
N SER A 164 1.95 -7.60 -5.39
CA SER A 164 3.08 -8.32 -4.79
C SER A 164 3.27 -9.69 -5.44
N TYR A 165 2.20 -10.43 -5.74
CA TYR A 165 2.30 -11.70 -6.47
C TYR A 165 2.90 -11.52 -7.86
N LEU A 166 2.45 -10.50 -8.61
CA LEU A 166 3.00 -10.16 -9.93
C LEU A 166 4.49 -9.76 -9.85
N ALA A 167 4.87 -8.95 -8.87
CA ALA A 167 6.26 -8.59 -8.63
C ALA A 167 7.13 -9.80 -8.26
N THR A 168 6.63 -10.75 -7.47
CA THR A 168 7.32 -12.01 -7.15
C THR A 168 7.50 -12.87 -8.40
N VAL A 169 6.47 -13.03 -9.24
CA VAL A 169 6.56 -13.79 -10.50
C VAL A 169 7.57 -13.14 -11.45
N ALA A 170 7.57 -11.81 -11.57
CA ALA A 170 8.56 -11.07 -12.35
C ALA A 170 9.98 -11.27 -11.81
N GLY A 171 10.19 -11.19 -10.48
CA GLY A 171 11.49 -11.45 -9.85
C GLY A 171 12.01 -12.87 -10.14
N VAL A 172 11.14 -13.88 -10.09
CA VAL A 172 11.48 -15.28 -10.45
C VAL A 172 11.80 -15.41 -11.94
N ALA A 173 11.05 -14.73 -12.83
CA ALA A 173 11.33 -14.74 -14.26
C ALA A 173 12.66 -14.05 -14.60
N TRP A 174 12.98 -12.94 -13.95
CA TRP A 174 14.26 -12.23 -14.08
C TRP A 174 15.43 -13.06 -13.56
N ALA A 175 15.31 -13.67 -12.38
CA ALA A 175 16.32 -14.57 -11.82
C ALA A 175 16.58 -15.82 -12.70
N ARG A 176 15.64 -16.17 -13.59
CA ARG A 176 15.77 -17.24 -14.60
C ARG A 176 16.22 -16.76 -15.98
N GLY A 177 16.52 -15.47 -16.16
CA GLY A 177 16.90 -14.88 -17.45
C GLY A 177 15.77 -14.82 -18.49
N LEU A 178 14.50 -14.94 -18.06
CA LEU A 178 13.32 -14.83 -18.92
C LEU A 178 12.91 -13.36 -19.14
N LEU A 179 13.15 -12.51 -18.15
CA LEU A 179 13.27 -11.06 -18.32
C LEU A 179 14.73 -10.71 -18.57
N GLY A 180 14.97 -9.67 -19.37
CA GLY A 180 16.32 -9.17 -19.68
C GLY A 180 16.79 -8.15 -18.66
N ASP A 181 17.38 -7.05 -19.14
CA ASP A 181 17.68 -5.93 -18.26
C ASP A 181 16.36 -5.31 -17.77
N LEU A 182 16.34 -4.84 -16.53
CA LEU A 182 15.20 -4.09 -16.00
C LEU A 182 15.15 -2.67 -16.58
N ASP A 183 16.26 -2.18 -17.12
CA ASP A 183 16.34 -0.93 -17.86
C ASP A 183 16.08 -1.10 -19.38
N ASP A 184 15.79 -2.33 -19.86
CA ASP A 184 15.22 -2.54 -21.19
C ASP A 184 13.80 -1.90 -21.26
N PRO A 185 13.44 -1.22 -22.35
CA PRO A 185 12.05 -0.90 -22.66
C PRO A 185 11.14 -2.13 -22.65
N VAL A 186 9.97 -2.03 -21.99
CA VAL A 186 8.97 -3.12 -21.90
C VAL A 186 8.48 -3.53 -23.29
N GLY A 187 8.29 -2.54 -24.16
CA GLY A 187 7.92 -2.72 -25.56
C GLY A 187 8.86 -3.64 -26.33
N ASN A 188 10.12 -3.85 -25.90
CA ASN A 188 11.03 -4.80 -26.56
C ASN A 188 10.50 -6.25 -26.54
N ARG A 189 9.70 -6.62 -25.53
CA ARG A 189 9.10 -7.96 -25.37
C ARG A 189 7.58 -7.95 -25.51
N VAL A 190 6.89 -6.91 -25.04
CA VAL A 190 5.43 -6.80 -25.10
C VAL A 190 5.02 -6.09 -26.38
N ARG A 191 4.24 -6.78 -27.24
CA ARG A 191 3.89 -6.35 -28.61
C ARG A 191 2.37 -6.27 -28.83
N ASP A 192 1.64 -5.85 -27.81
CA ASP A 192 0.18 -5.67 -27.82
C ASP A 192 -0.28 -4.28 -28.31
N GLY A 193 0.68 -3.43 -28.72
CA GLY A 193 0.46 -2.04 -29.10
C GLY A 193 0.53 -1.05 -27.93
N GLY A 194 0.56 -1.51 -26.68
CA GLY A 194 0.57 -0.68 -25.48
C GLY A 194 1.85 0.13 -25.26
N TYR A 195 2.89 -0.09 -26.08
CA TYR A 195 4.20 0.57 -25.98
C TYR A 195 4.64 1.22 -27.30
N ASP A 196 3.73 1.42 -28.25
CA ASP A 196 4.04 1.97 -29.57
C ASP A 196 3.98 3.52 -29.63
N SER A 197 3.40 4.18 -28.62
CA SER A 197 3.32 5.65 -28.55
C SER A 197 4.66 6.27 -28.13
N LEU A 198 4.88 7.56 -28.44
CA LEU A 198 6.09 8.28 -28.01
C LEU A 198 6.23 8.37 -26.49
N GLN A 199 5.10 8.40 -25.75
CA GLN A 199 5.06 8.40 -24.30
C GLN A 199 5.47 7.03 -23.74
N ASN A 200 4.95 5.95 -24.30
CA ASN A 200 5.13 4.61 -23.75
C ASN A 200 6.37 3.87 -24.25
N ALA A 201 6.86 4.17 -25.45
CA ALA A 201 8.04 3.52 -26.03
C ALA A 201 9.31 3.52 -25.13
N PRO A 202 9.63 4.59 -24.36
CA PRO A 202 10.79 4.57 -23.45
C PRO A 202 10.52 3.91 -22.09
N ILE A 203 9.30 3.43 -21.79
CA ILE A 203 8.98 2.83 -20.48
C ILE A 203 9.78 1.55 -20.25
N THR A 204 10.56 1.52 -19.18
CA THR A 204 11.37 0.36 -18.76
C THR A 204 10.65 -0.52 -17.74
N TRP A 205 11.07 -1.79 -17.63
CA TRP A 205 10.56 -2.70 -16.61
C TRP A 205 10.74 -2.15 -15.19
N ARG A 206 11.86 -1.48 -14.92
CA ARG A 206 12.14 -0.82 -13.64
C ARG A 206 11.06 0.22 -13.31
N GLN A 207 10.71 1.08 -14.26
CA GLN A 207 9.69 2.11 -14.07
C GLN A 207 8.31 1.51 -13.84
N THR A 208 7.94 0.45 -14.57
CA THR A 208 6.70 -0.30 -14.33
C THR A 208 6.65 -0.90 -12.93
N PHE A 209 7.72 -1.57 -12.47
CA PHE A 209 7.76 -2.19 -11.14
C PHE A 209 7.89 -1.18 -9.99
N GLN A 210 8.37 0.03 -10.27
CA GLN A 210 8.46 1.13 -9.29
C GLN A 210 7.26 2.10 -9.35
N GLN A 211 6.27 1.83 -10.21
CA GLN A 211 5.07 2.65 -10.41
C GLN A 211 5.34 4.10 -10.89
N THR A 212 6.46 4.32 -11.59
CA THR A 212 6.89 5.63 -12.11
C THR A 212 6.79 5.73 -13.64
N SER A 213 6.05 4.83 -14.28
CA SER A 213 6.09 4.67 -15.75
C SER A 213 5.35 5.72 -16.55
N GLU A 214 4.45 6.52 -15.96
CA GLU A 214 3.63 7.51 -16.69
C GLU A 214 2.95 6.90 -17.94
N TRP A 215 2.41 5.68 -17.81
CA TRP A 215 1.85 4.92 -18.94
C TRP A 215 0.48 5.46 -19.34
N GLU A 216 0.26 5.68 -20.63
CA GLU A 216 -1.03 6.10 -21.20
C GLU A 216 -1.70 4.99 -22.02
N GLY A 217 -3.03 5.01 -22.10
CA GLY A 217 -3.78 4.18 -23.03
C GLY A 217 -4.95 3.45 -22.37
N THR A 218 -5.39 2.35 -23.00
CA THR A 218 -6.61 1.63 -22.59
C THR A 218 -6.34 0.15 -22.36
N LEU A 219 -6.65 -0.35 -21.15
CA LEU A 219 -6.64 -1.77 -20.82
C LEU A 219 -8.04 -2.23 -20.44
N PHE A 220 -8.47 -3.39 -20.98
CA PHE A 220 -9.80 -3.97 -20.72
C PHE A 220 -10.99 -3.01 -20.98
N GLY A 221 -10.82 -2.06 -21.91
CA GLY A 221 -11.82 -1.05 -22.24
C GLY A 221 -11.85 0.17 -21.29
N LYS A 222 -10.91 0.27 -20.34
CA LYS A 222 -10.78 1.41 -19.41
C LYS A 222 -9.51 2.21 -19.73
N PRO A 223 -9.59 3.55 -19.84
CA PRO A 223 -8.41 4.40 -20.00
C PRO A 223 -7.59 4.44 -18.71
N ASP A 224 -6.29 4.75 -18.81
CA ASP A 224 -5.37 4.91 -17.68
C ASP A 224 -5.84 5.97 -16.67
N GLN A 225 -6.60 6.97 -17.14
CA GLN A 225 -7.27 7.98 -16.31
C GLN A 225 -8.12 7.38 -15.18
N ALA A 226 -8.64 6.16 -15.35
CA ALA A 226 -9.41 5.46 -14.33
C ALA A 226 -8.60 5.06 -13.08
N ASP A 227 -7.26 4.99 -13.16
CA ASP A 227 -6.36 4.65 -12.04
C ASP A 227 -5.50 5.85 -11.57
N ARG A 228 -5.64 7.03 -12.23
CA ARG A 228 -4.89 8.25 -11.87
C ARG A 228 -5.36 8.81 -10.52
N ARG A 229 -4.63 8.47 -9.45
CA ARG A 229 -4.95 8.89 -8.07
C ARG A 229 -4.88 10.40 -7.84
N GLU A 230 -3.95 11.09 -8.49
CA GLU A 230 -3.77 12.54 -8.37
C GLU A 230 -3.69 13.18 -9.76
N GLY A 231 -4.45 14.26 -9.94
CA GLY A 231 -4.57 14.98 -11.21
C GLY A 231 -5.03 14.08 -12.36
N VAL A 232 -6.29 13.62 -12.34
CA VAL A 232 -6.87 12.84 -13.46
C VAL A 232 -6.64 13.56 -14.80
N ASP A 233 -6.92 14.86 -14.83
CA ASP A 233 -6.75 15.76 -15.97
C ASP A 233 -5.31 16.25 -16.21
N ARG A 234 -4.31 15.74 -15.50
CA ARG A 234 -2.92 16.21 -15.64
C ARG A 234 -2.29 15.75 -16.94
N THR A 235 -1.39 16.57 -17.47
CA THR A 235 -0.42 16.12 -18.48
C THR A 235 0.51 15.09 -17.85
N LEU A 236 0.80 14.02 -18.58
CA LEU A 236 1.80 13.04 -18.16
C LEU A 236 3.21 13.61 -18.29
N GLU A 237 4.07 13.21 -17.37
CA GLU A 237 5.49 13.55 -17.39
C GLU A 237 6.28 12.45 -18.12
N ALA A 238 7.59 12.65 -18.28
CA ALA A 238 8.43 11.61 -18.85
C ALA A 238 8.48 10.36 -17.93
N PRO A 239 8.50 9.13 -18.49
CA PRO A 239 8.64 7.94 -17.67
C PRO A 239 9.87 8.00 -16.75
N GLY A 240 9.64 7.72 -15.47
CA GLY A 240 10.64 7.76 -14.40
C GLY A 240 10.78 9.11 -13.68
N THR A 241 10.04 10.16 -14.03
CA THR A 241 10.20 11.50 -13.42
C THR A 241 9.06 11.95 -12.50
N PHE A 242 8.06 11.10 -12.24
CA PHE A 242 6.90 11.39 -11.39
C PHE A 242 6.58 10.20 -10.46
N TRP A 243 6.00 10.48 -9.28
CA TRP A 243 5.70 9.52 -8.20
C TRP A 243 4.59 10.02 -7.27
#